data_AF-A0A1E8FRV4-F1
#
_entry.id   AF-A0A1E8FRV4-F1
#
_cell.length_a   1.000
_cell.length_b   1.000
_cell.length_c   1.000
_cell.angle_alpha   90.00
_cell.angle_beta   90.00
_cell.angle_gamma   90.00
#
_symmetry.space_group_name_H-M   'P 1'
#
loop_
_entity.id
_entity.type
_entity.pdbx_description
1 polymer ?
#
loop_
_entity_poly.entity_id
_entity_poly.type
_entity_poly.pdbx_seq_one_letter_code
_entity_poly.pdbx_strand_id
1 'polypeptide(L)'
;MKIYSADTWTLEELQGQIADAGRRTVLVPPASTKQAVLEVFGQVLDFPEYYGVNLDALNDSLHDFADGLSEDGEAPVTLVWQVPAAYRTDRSFGVVCEILQDAEAYSGRDLAIIAVFQQ
;
A
#
# COMPACT_ATOMS: atom_id res chain seq x y z
N MET A 1 -6.26 -4.94 -6.63
CA MET A 1 -5.18 -5.25 -5.68
C MET A 1 -4.97 -6.75 -5.66
N LYS A 2 -3.73 -7.21 -5.53
CA LYS A 2 -3.43 -8.65 -5.34
C LYS A 2 -3.19 -8.95 -3.86
N ILE A 3 -3.52 -10.16 -3.43
CA ILE A 3 -3.30 -10.64 -2.05
C ILE A 3 -2.52 -11.94 -2.11
N TYR A 4 -1.42 -12.02 -1.37
CA TYR A 4 -0.55 -13.21 -1.27
C TYR A 4 -0.34 -13.63 0.18
N SER A 5 -0.09 -14.92 0.40
CA SER A 5 0.44 -15.40 1.69
C SER A 5 1.96 -15.23 1.73
N ALA A 6 2.52 -14.92 2.89
CA ALA A 6 3.97 -14.94 3.08
C ALA A 6 4.61 -16.33 2.84
N ASP A 7 3.81 -17.41 2.88
CA ASP A 7 4.26 -18.76 2.55
C ASP A 7 4.42 -18.99 1.03
N THR A 8 3.93 -18.06 0.19
CA THR A 8 4.01 -18.17 -1.28
C THR A 8 5.32 -17.62 -1.83
N TRP A 9 5.78 -16.48 -1.31
CA TRP A 9 7.06 -15.86 -1.65
C TRP A 9 7.65 -15.15 -0.44
N THR A 10 8.98 -15.20 -0.29
CA THR A 10 9.66 -14.26 0.61
C THR A 10 9.55 -12.83 0.09
N LEU A 11 9.71 -11.85 0.99
CA LEU A 11 9.67 -10.44 0.62
C LEU A 11 10.78 -10.06 -0.37
N GLU A 12 11.94 -10.71 -0.28
CA GLU A 12 13.07 -10.52 -1.19
C GLU A 12 12.75 -11.04 -2.60
N GLU A 13 12.18 -12.24 -2.71
CA GLU A 13 11.76 -12.80 -4.01
C GLU A 13 10.66 -11.96 -4.66
N LEU A 14 9.71 -11.45 -3.87
CA LEU A 14 8.66 -10.58 -4.38
C LEU A 14 9.24 -9.26 -4.91
N GLN A 15 10.17 -8.65 -4.19
CA GLN A 15 10.87 -7.44 -4.66
C GLN A 15 11.66 -7.69 -5.93
N GLY A 16 12.32 -8.85 -6.06
CA GLY A 16 13.01 -9.27 -7.29
C GLY A 16 12.06 -9.30 -8.48
N GLN A 17 10.89 -9.95 -8.34
CA GLN A 17 9.87 -9.99 -9.39
C GLN A 17 9.31 -8.61 -9.76
N ILE A 18 9.14 -7.72 -8.78
CA ILE A 18 8.69 -6.34 -9.03
C ILE A 18 9.75 -5.58 -9.83
N ALA A 19 11.02 -5.73 -9.47
CA ALA A 19 12.15 -5.10 -10.18
C ALA A 19 12.30 -5.64 -11.61
N ASP A 20 12.19 -6.96 -11.81
CA ASP A 20 12.20 -7.59 -13.14
C ASP A 20 11.06 -7.10 -14.04
N ALA A 21 9.93 -6.70 -13.45
CA ALA A 21 8.82 -6.05 -14.15
C ALA A 21 9.05 -4.55 -14.42
N GLY A 22 10.22 -4.02 -14.09
CA GLY A 22 10.58 -2.61 -14.30
C GLY A 22 9.87 -1.64 -13.36
N ARG A 23 9.42 -2.10 -12.19
CA ARG A 23 8.68 -1.29 -11.21
C ARG A 23 9.53 -1.01 -9.97
N ARG A 24 9.29 0.13 -9.32
CA ARG A 24 9.87 0.45 -8.00
C ARG A 24 9.04 -0.23 -6.91
N THR A 25 9.69 -0.64 -5.82
CA THR A 25 8.97 -1.21 -4.67
C THR A 25 8.91 -0.20 -3.53
N VAL A 26 7.72 -0.03 -2.94
CA VAL A 26 7.53 0.68 -1.67
C VAL A 26 6.99 -0.31 -0.64
N LEU A 27 7.70 -0.46 0.49
CA LEU A 27 7.35 -1.41 1.54
C LEU A 27 6.56 -0.71 2.66
N VAL A 28 5.34 -1.15 2.91
CA VAL A 28 4.53 -0.72 4.05
C VAL A 28 4.64 -1.79 5.14
N PRO A 29 5.31 -1.51 6.28
CA PRO A 29 5.54 -2.47 7.35
C PRO A 29 4.24 -2.88 8.06
N PRO A 30 4.25 -4.02 8.77
CA PRO A 30 3.07 -4.50 9.48
C PRO A 30 2.68 -3.59 10.65
N ALA A 31 1.38 -3.33 10.77
CA ALA A 31 0.78 -2.63 11.90
C ALA A 31 -0.51 -3.35 12.35
N SER A 32 -0.74 -3.41 13.67
CA SER A 32 -1.76 -4.28 14.25
C SER A 32 -3.09 -3.60 14.60
N THR A 33 -3.18 -2.27 14.46
CA THR A 33 -4.38 -1.48 14.76
C THR A 33 -4.71 -0.54 13.62
N LYS A 34 -5.98 -0.16 13.47
CA LYS A 34 -6.40 0.83 12.48
C LYS A 34 -5.56 2.11 12.52
N GLN A 35 -5.34 2.66 13.72
CA GLN A 35 -4.57 3.88 13.88
C GLN A 35 -3.12 3.69 13.42
N ALA A 36 -2.45 2.62 13.86
CA ALA A 36 -1.07 2.36 13.47
C ALA A 36 -0.93 2.10 11.96
N VAL A 37 -1.92 1.45 11.33
CA VAL A 37 -1.96 1.29 9.87
C VAL A 37 -2.02 2.65 9.19
N LEU A 38 -2.94 3.52 9.60
CA LEU A 38 -3.08 4.86 9.03
C LEU A 38 -1.79 5.68 9.17
N GLU A 39 -1.17 5.65 10.35
CA GLU A 39 0.11 6.35 10.63
C GLU A 39 1.26 5.80 9.77
N VAL A 40 1.37 4.48 9.65
CA VAL A 40 2.41 3.83 8.84
C VAL A 40 2.28 4.19 7.36
N PHE A 41 1.05 4.21 6.82
CA PHE A 41 0.83 4.67 5.45
C PHE A 41 1.29 6.11 5.26
N GLY A 42 0.90 7.01 6.17
CA GLY A 42 1.31 8.41 6.12
C GLY A 42 2.82 8.61 6.17
N GLN A 43 3.51 7.86 7.03
CA GLN A 43 4.96 7.94 7.14
C GLN A 43 5.68 7.36 5.91
N VAL A 44 5.25 6.20 5.41
CA VAL A 44 5.94 5.51 4.30
C VAL A 44 5.76 6.24 2.98
N LEU A 45 4.60 6.86 2.78
CA LEU A 45 4.27 7.58 1.55
C LEU A 45 4.54 9.08 1.65
N ASP A 46 5.18 9.53 2.73
CA ASP A 46 5.51 10.94 2.97
C ASP A 46 4.29 11.87 2.84
N PHE A 47 3.15 11.46 3.38
CA PHE A 47 1.95 12.29 3.41
C PHE A 47 2.18 13.57 4.23
N PRO A 48 1.51 14.68 3.89
CA PRO A 48 1.76 15.97 4.52
C PRO A 48 1.52 15.95 6.04
N GLU A 49 2.16 16.87 6.78
CA GLU A 49 2.04 16.95 8.26
C GLU A 49 0.59 17.11 8.77
N TYR A 50 -0.30 17.64 7.93
CA TYR A 50 -1.73 17.78 8.23
C TYR A 50 -2.57 16.56 7.83
N TYR A 51 -1.94 15.44 7.46
CA TYR A 51 -2.59 14.16 7.20
C TYR A 51 -3.41 13.73 8.43
N GLY A 52 -4.74 13.82 8.32
CA GLY A 52 -5.67 13.72 9.46
C GLY A 52 -5.79 12.34 10.12
N VAL A 53 -4.92 11.38 9.80
CA VAL A 53 -4.85 10.00 10.34
C VAL A 53 -6.22 9.35 10.50
N ASN A 54 -6.99 9.35 9.41
CA ASN A 54 -8.32 8.74 9.32
C ASN A 54 -8.55 8.15 7.91
N LEU A 55 -9.64 7.40 7.73
CA LEU A 55 -9.87 6.66 6.48
C LEU A 55 -10.14 7.57 5.27
N ASP A 56 -10.85 8.69 5.46
CA ASP A 56 -11.01 9.71 4.40
C ASP A 56 -9.66 10.32 4.03
N ALA A 57 -8.89 10.74 5.03
CA ALA A 57 -7.56 11.31 4.79
C ALA A 57 -6.62 10.32 4.07
N LEU A 58 -6.70 9.02 4.39
CA LEU A 58 -5.97 7.98 3.67
C LEU A 58 -6.40 7.92 2.21
N ASN A 59 -7.71 7.92 1.95
CA ASN A 59 -8.25 7.88 0.60
C ASN A 59 -7.79 9.08 -0.24
N ASP A 60 -7.93 10.29 0.30
CA ASP A 60 -7.56 11.52 -0.40
C ASP A 60 -6.05 11.55 -0.68
N SER A 61 -5.23 11.24 0.33
CA SER A 61 -3.77 11.28 0.18
C SER A 61 -3.23 10.20 -0.76
N LEU A 62 -3.93 9.06 -0.90
CA LEU A 62 -3.56 8.03 -1.87
C LEU A 62 -3.87 8.46 -3.31
N HIS A 63 -4.92 9.25 -3.53
CA HIS A 63 -5.20 9.84 -4.84
C HIS A 63 -4.15 10.89 -5.20
N ASP A 64 -3.80 11.79 -4.26
CA ASP A 64 -2.73 12.77 -4.45
C ASP A 64 -1.38 12.09 -4.74
N PHE A 65 -1.07 11.01 -4.02
CA PHE A 65 0.13 10.20 -4.28
C PHE A 65 0.09 9.56 -5.67
N ALA A 66 -1.04 8.99 -6.08
CA ALA A 66 -1.21 8.37 -7.39
C ALA A 66 -1.08 9.37 -8.55
N ASP A 67 -1.58 10.60 -8.38
CA ASP A 67 -1.41 11.69 -9.34
C ASP A 67 0.07 12.04 -9.50
N GLY A 68 0.80 12.22 -8.38
CA GLY A 68 2.23 12.52 -8.40
C GLY A 68 3.07 11.48 -9.15
N LEU A 69 2.75 10.18 -9.01
CA LEU A 69 3.46 9.12 -9.74
C LEU A 69 3.41 9.28 -11.26
N SER A 70 2.30 9.82 -11.79
CA SER A 70 2.11 10.03 -13.22
C SER A 70 2.89 11.22 -13.75
N GLU A 71 3.15 12.22 -12.89
CA GLU A 71 3.78 13.49 -13.25
C GLU A 71 5.31 13.41 -13.23
N ASP A 72 5.90 12.58 -12.36
CA ASP A 72 7.36 12.49 -12.17
C ASP A 72 8.10 11.78 -13.31
N GLY A 73 7.40 11.06 -14.20
CA GLY A 73 8.01 10.32 -15.31
C GLY A 73 8.96 9.18 -14.87
N GLU A 74 8.96 8.86 -13.58
CA GLU A 74 9.71 7.75 -12.99
C GLU A 74 9.07 6.39 -13.33
N ALA A 75 9.78 5.30 -13.02
CA ALA A 75 9.22 3.97 -13.16
C ALA A 75 7.98 3.80 -12.25
N PRO A 76 6.96 3.06 -12.71
CA PRO A 76 5.73 2.86 -11.95
C PRO A 76 6.02 2.10 -10.64
N VAL A 77 5.19 2.32 -9.63
CA VAL A 77 5.37 1.81 -8.27
C VAL A 77 4.53 0.56 -8.04
N THR A 78 5.08 -0.36 -7.25
CA THR A 78 4.33 -1.41 -6.58
C THR A 78 4.43 -1.23 -5.08
N LEU A 79 3.30 -0.93 -4.44
CA LEU A 79 3.18 -0.87 -3.00
C LEU A 79 2.98 -2.29 -2.45
N VAL A 80 3.85 -2.71 -1.54
CA VAL A 80 3.76 -3.99 -0.86
C VAL A 80 3.37 -3.76 0.59
N TRP A 81 2.12 -4.06 0.92
CA TRP A 81 1.56 -3.90 2.25
C TRP A 81 1.59 -5.18 3.06
N GLN A 82 2.39 -5.21 4.11
CA GLN A 82 2.49 -6.35 5.03
C GLN A 82 1.34 -6.31 6.04
N VAL A 83 0.53 -7.36 6.10
CA VAL A 83 -0.69 -7.40 6.91
C VAL A 83 -0.60 -8.50 7.96
N PRO A 84 -0.45 -8.18 9.26
CA PRO A 84 -0.42 -9.20 10.31
C PRO A 84 -1.81 -9.82 10.51
N ALA A 85 -1.85 -11.08 10.94
CA ALA A 85 -3.10 -11.80 11.21
C ALA A 85 -4.03 -11.04 12.18
N ALA A 86 -3.47 -10.37 13.19
CA ALA A 86 -4.22 -9.56 14.13
C ALA A 86 -5.05 -8.46 13.45
N TYR A 87 -4.44 -7.70 12.53
CA TYR A 87 -5.13 -6.57 11.87
C TYR A 87 -6.20 -7.04 10.89
N ARG A 88 -6.03 -8.21 10.26
CA ARG A 88 -7.04 -8.79 9.33
C ARG A 88 -8.41 -9.01 9.98
N THR A 89 -8.46 -9.11 11.31
CA THR A 89 -9.71 -9.28 12.08
C THR A 89 -10.38 -7.94 12.45
N ASP A 90 -9.69 -6.81 12.25
CA ASP A 90 -10.27 -5.48 12.48
C ASP A 90 -11.31 -5.16 11.40
N ARG A 91 -12.40 -4.49 11.79
CA ARG A 91 -13.44 -4.05 10.85
C ARG A 91 -12.90 -3.08 9.80
N SER A 92 -11.85 -2.31 10.12
CA SER A 92 -11.23 -1.38 9.17
C SER A 92 -10.41 -2.07 8.09
N PHE A 93 -10.05 -3.35 8.26
CA PHE A 93 -9.23 -4.05 7.26
C PHE A 93 -9.90 -4.04 5.88
N GLY A 94 -11.19 -4.38 5.82
CA GLY A 94 -11.96 -4.35 4.57
C GLY A 94 -11.98 -2.96 3.94
N VAL A 95 -12.21 -1.92 4.74
CA VAL A 95 -12.28 -0.53 4.25
C VAL A 95 -10.92 -0.07 3.71
N VAL A 96 -9.82 -0.41 4.38
CA VAL A 96 -8.47 -0.10 3.86
C VAL A 96 -8.21 -0.87 2.56
N CYS A 97 -8.64 -2.13 2.44
CA CYS A 97 -8.55 -2.86 1.17
C CYS A 97 -9.36 -2.19 0.05
N GLU A 98 -10.53 -1.64 0.34
CA GLU A 98 -11.35 -0.91 -0.65
C GLU A 98 -10.65 0.38 -1.09
N ILE A 99 -10.17 1.19 -0.15
CA ILE A 99 -9.41 2.43 -0.45
C ILE A 99 -8.17 2.14 -1.30
N LEU A 100 -7.40 1.11 -0.97
CA LEU A 100 -6.22 0.73 -1.74
C LEU A 100 -6.59 0.25 -3.15
N GLN A 101 -7.69 -0.50 -3.30
CA GLN A 101 -8.17 -0.93 -4.62
C GLN A 101 -8.62 0.26 -5.47
N ASP A 102 -9.26 1.25 -4.85
CA ASP A 102 -9.70 2.47 -5.52
C ASP A 102 -8.50 3.29 -6.02
N ALA A 103 -7.49 3.51 -5.17
CA ALA A 103 -6.25 4.20 -5.55
C ALA A 103 -5.48 3.48 -6.67
N GLU A 104 -5.39 2.14 -6.63
CA GLU A 104 -4.78 1.36 -7.70
C GLU A 104 -5.57 1.49 -9.02
N ALA A 105 -6.90 1.45 -8.96
CA ALA A 105 -7.75 1.60 -10.14
C ALA A 105 -7.65 3.01 -10.73
N TYR A 106 -7.62 4.04 -9.87
CA TYR A 106 -7.46 5.44 -10.24
C TYR A 106 -6.14 5.69 -10.97
N SER A 107 -5.03 5.18 -10.43
CA SER A 107 -3.69 5.34 -11.01
C SER A 107 -3.48 4.56 -12.32
N GLY A 108 -4.34 3.59 -12.64
CA GLY A 108 -4.24 2.80 -13.86
C GLY A 108 -3.02 1.87 -13.89
N ARG A 109 -1.89 2.33 -14.44
CA ARG A 109 -0.66 1.50 -14.56
C ARG A 109 0.46 1.95 -13.63
N ASP A 110 0.36 3.14 -13.06
CA ASP A 110 1.45 3.79 -12.35
C ASP A 110 1.56 3.30 -10.90
N LEU A 111 0.44 2.89 -10.30
CA LEU A 111 0.39 2.20 -9.01
C LEU A 111 -0.14 0.77 -9.16
N ALA A 112 0.55 -0.17 -8.53
CA ALA A 112 0.07 -1.53 -8.29
C ALA A 112 0.15 -1.79 -6.78
N ILE A 113 -0.79 -2.58 -6.24
CA ILE A 113 -0.83 -2.86 -4.80
C ILE A 113 -0.89 -4.37 -4.54
N ILE A 114 -0.01 -4.81 -3.66
CA ILE A 114 0.10 -6.19 -3.21
C ILE A 114 -0.01 -6.22 -1.69
N ALA A 115 -1.03 -6.86 -1.16
CA ALA A 115 -1.11 -7.20 0.26
C ALA A 115 -0.43 -8.55 0.51
N VAL A 116 0.48 -8.61 1.48
CA VAL A 116 1.17 -9.83 1.91
C VAL A 116 0.70 -10.18 3.32
N PHE A 117 -0.06 -11.27 3.43
CA PHE A 117 -0.54 -11.76 4.72
C PHE A 117 0.60 -12.43 5.47
N GLN A 118 0.98 -11.81 6.58
CA GLN A 118 1.90 -12.38 7.56
C GLN A 118 1.11 -13.32 8.49
N GLN A 119 1.79 -14.33 9.01
CA GLN A 119 1.22 -15.27 9.98
C GLN A 119 0.91 -14.57 11.32
#